data_AF-A0A5C9AKM8-F1
#
_entry.id   AF-A0A5C9AKM8-F1
#
_cell.length_a   1.000
_cell.length_b   1.000
_cell.length_c   1.000
_cell.angle_alpha   90.00
_cell.angle_beta   90.00
_cell.angle_gamma   90.00
#
_symmetry.space_group_name_H-M   'P 1'
#
loop_
_entity.id
_entity.type
_entity.pdbx_description
1 polymer ?
#
loop_
_entity_poly.entity_id
_entity_poly.type
_entity_poly.pdbx_seq_one_letter_code
_entity_poly.pdbx_strand_id
1 'polypeptide(L)'
;LMRLARQYGAIASVKNGNLLFIRQGQGKSATGKPLPVITITRKDGDSHRFTLADRGAYTGVIASWLHTREPAKKESTTVKRKRRTKKQKKEPEAKQGDYLVGTDENVLVLNRTYANRSNAERAAKMQWERLQRGVASFSLQLAEGRADLYTEMPVKVSGFKQPIDDAEWIITTLTHTVSSDNGFTTSLELEVRIDDFEME
;
A
#
# COMPACT_ATOMS: atom_id res chain seq x y z
N LEU A 1 0.48 -3.71 16.68
CA LEU A 1 0.32 -4.36 15.36
C LEU A 1 0.29 -3.37 14.18
N MET A 2 -0.55 -2.31 14.22
CA MET A 2 -0.64 -1.31 13.13
C MET A 2 0.70 -0.66 12.74
N ARG A 3 1.61 -0.44 13.70
CA ARG A 3 2.96 0.05 13.42
C ARG A 3 3.77 -0.89 12.53
N LEU A 4 3.62 -2.21 12.72
CA LEU A 4 4.25 -3.23 11.89
C LEU A 4 3.61 -3.23 10.50
N ALA A 5 2.29 -3.12 10.42
CA ALA A 5 1.56 -3.03 9.15
C ALA A 5 2.10 -1.89 8.29
N ARG A 6 2.18 -0.68 8.84
CA ARG A 6 2.76 0.50 8.14
C ARG A 6 4.20 0.30 7.68
N GLN A 7 5.04 -0.38 8.49
CA GLN A 7 6.43 -0.65 8.12
C GLN A 7 6.58 -1.60 6.92
N TYR A 8 5.61 -2.49 6.73
CA TYR A 8 5.59 -3.47 5.66
C TYR A 8 4.58 -3.10 4.56
N GLY A 9 4.02 -1.88 4.61
CA GLY A 9 2.95 -1.39 3.74
C GLY A 9 1.76 -2.36 3.63
N ALA A 10 1.41 -2.94 4.77
CA ALA A 10 0.26 -3.80 4.96
C ALA A 10 -0.81 -3.07 5.78
N ILE A 11 -2.05 -3.56 5.66
CA ILE A 11 -3.15 -3.24 6.56
C ILE A 11 -3.30 -4.38 7.55
N ALA A 12 -3.43 -4.02 8.81
CA ALA A 12 -3.77 -4.95 9.88
C ALA A 12 -5.19 -4.66 10.38
N SER A 13 -6.11 -5.60 10.20
CA SER A 13 -7.50 -5.47 10.65
C SER A 13 -8.03 -6.80 11.20
N VAL A 14 -9.02 -6.75 12.10
CA VAL A 14 -9.71 -7.94 12.58
C VAL A 14 -11.06 -8.02 11.88
N LYS A 15 -11.30 -9.10 11.12
CA LYS A 15 -12.58 -9.36 10.45
C LYS A 15 -12.97 -10.82 10.73
N ASN A 16 -14.22 -11.05 11.13
CA ASN A 16 -14.76 -12.40 11.41
C ASN A 16 -13.89 -13.22 12.39
N GLY A 17 -13.41 -12.61 13.48
CA GLY A 17 -12.56 -13.28 14.47
C GLY A 17 -11.13 -13.56 14.02
N ASN A 18 -10.77 -13.22 12.76
CA ASN A 18 -9.45 -13.44 12.21
C ASN A 18 -8.68 -12.12 12.10
N LEU A 19 -7.40 -12.18 12.44
CA LEU A 19 -6.47 -11.09 12.21
C LEU A 19 -5.94 -11.14 10.77
N LEU A 20 -6.30 -10.16 9.97
CA LEU A 20 -5.83 -9.98 8.60
C LEU A 20 -4.57 -9.11 8.62
N PHE A 21 -3.54 -9.55 7.90
CA PHE A 21 -2.34 -8.78 7.61
C PHE A 21 -2.05 -8.90 6.12
N ILE A 22 -2.61 -7.97 5.34
CA ILE A 22 -2.61 -8.01 3.88
C ILE A 22 -1.91 -6.78 3.32
N ARG A 23 -1.31 -6.90 2.13
CA ARG A 23 -0.69 -5.75 1.46
C ARG A 23 -1.76 -4.74 1.08
N GLN A 24 -1.47 -3.46 1.30
CA GLN A 24 -2.39 -2.38 0.96
C GLN A 24 -2.46 -2.16 -0.54
N GLY A 25 -3.66 -1.88 -1.06
CA GLY A 25 -3.88 -1.40 -2.42
C GLY A 25 -3.91 -2.50 -3.49
N GLN A 26 -3.90 -3.78 -3.11
CA GLN A 26 -3.86 -4.89 -4.08
C GLN A 26 -5.25 -5.36 -4.52
N GLY A 27 -6.31 -5.01 -3.80
CA GLY A 27 -7.66 -5.49 -4.14
C GLY A 27 -7.80 -7.01 -4.01
N LYS A 28 -6.97 -7.65 -3.17
CA LYS A 28 -6.91 -9.09 -2.97
C LYS A 28 -7.25 -9.46 -1.53
N SER A 29 -7.95 -10.57 -1.37
CA SER A 29 -8.19 -11.19 -0.07
C SER A 29 -6.90 -11.75 0.54
N ALA A 30 -6.92 -12.13 1.82
CA ALA A 30 -5.78 -12.78 2.48
C ALA A 30 -5.31 -14.08 1.81
N THR A 31 -6.18 -14.72 1.02
CA THR A 31 -5.84 -15.92 0.23
C THR A 31 -5.27 -15.60 -1.15
N GLY A 32 -5.13 -14.32 -1.50
CA GLY A 32 -4.68 -13.85 -2.82
C GLY A 32 -5.77 -13.78 -3.88
N LYS A 33 -6.99 -14.27 -3.59
CA LYS A 33 -8.13 -14.16 -4.52
C LYS A 33 -8.53 -12.69 -4.72
N PRO A 34 -8.80 -12.24 -5.96
CA PRO A 34 -9.27 -10.88 -6.22
C PRO A 34 -10.61 -10.64 -5.53
N LEU A 35 -10.77 -9.45 -4.97
CA LEU A 35 -12.03 -9.00 -4.38
C LEU A 35 -13.02 -8.60 -5.49
N PRO A 36 -14.33 -8.77 -5.28
CA PRO A 36 -15.33 -8.38 -6.26
C PRO A 36 -15.30 -6.87 -6.46
N VAL A 37 -15.38 -6.45 -7.71
CA VAL A 37 -15.44 -5.03 -8.10
C VAL A 37 -16.88 -4.56 -7.99
N ILE A 38 -17.10 -3.44 -7.29
CA ILE A 38 -18.44 -2.83 -7.16
C ILE A 38 -18.51 -1.57 -8.01
N THR A 39 -19.65 -1.35 -8.67
CA THR A 39 -19.95 -0.11 -9.37
C THR A 39 -20.73 0.83 -8.45
N ILE A 40 -20.28 2.08 -8.35
CA ILE A 40 -20.98 3.16 -7.68
C ILE A 40 -21.30 4.24 -8.72
N THR A 41 -22.57 4.62 -8.79
CA THR A 41 -23.02 5.66 -9.71
C THR A 41 -23.11 7.00 -8.99
N ARG A 42 -23.05 8.10 -9.74
CA ARG A 42 -23.25 9.44 -9.17
C ARG A 42 -24.61 9.63 -8.49
N LYS A 43 -25.62 8.83 -8.85
CA LYS A 43 -26.94 8.88 -8.21
C LYS A 43 -26.95 8.27 -6.80
N ASP A 44 -25.94 7.47 -6.47
CA ASP A 44 -25.86 6.77 -5.19
C ASP A 44 -25.35 7.68 -4.05
N GLY A 45 -24.88 8.89 -4.37
CA GLY A 45 -24.29 9.81 -3.40
C GLY A 45 -24.64 11.27 -3.62
N ASP A 46 -24.56 12.02 -2.53
CA ASP A 46 -24.98 13.43 -2.47
C ASP A 46 -23.82 14.39 -2.70
N SER A 47 -22.65 14.05 -2.15
CA SER A 47 -21.47 14.91 -2.19
C SER A 47 -20.21 14.10 -2.50
N HIS A 48 -19.31 14.72 -3.26
CA HIS A 48 -18.02 14.12 -3.57
C HIS A 48 -16.91 15.18 -3.53
N ARG A 49 -15.69 14.72 -3.27
CA ARG A 49 -14.47 15.52 -3.40
C ARG A 49 -13.48 14.73 -4.22
N PHE A 50 -12.91 15.37 -5.22
CA PHE A 50 -11.80 14.83 -5.99
C PHE A 50 -10.60 15.72 -5.79
N THR A 51 -9.46 15.13 -5.45
CA THR A 51 -8.19 15.84 -5.45
C THR A 51 -7.17 15.05 -6.26
N LEU A 52 -6.46 15.75 -7.12
CA LEU A 52 -5.33 15.23 -7.86
C LEU A 52 -4.09 15.95 -7.32
N ALA A 53 -3.23 15.21 -6.63
CA ALA A 53 -1.93 15.71 -6.23
C ALA A 53 -1.05 15.86 -7.46
N ASP A 54 -0.19 16.88 -7.44
CA ASP A 54 0.69 17.15 -8.57
C ASP A 54 1.68 16.00 -8.73
N ARG A 55 1.69 15.38 -9.92
CA ARG A 55 2.47 14.17 -10.22
C ARG A 55 3.99 14.37 -10.05
N GLY A 56 4.45 15.60 -9.97
CA GLY A 56 5.86 15.99 -9.88
C GLY A 56 6.40 16.27 -8.48
N ALA A 57 5.61 16.07 -7.41
CA ALA A 57 6.08 16.38 -6.06
C ALA A 57 7.30 15.53 -5.66
N TYR A 58 7.38 14.28 -6.11
CA TYR A 58 8.53 13.40 -5.91
C TYR A 58 8.67 12.40 -7.07
N THR A 59 9.87 12.29 -7.63
CA THR A 59 10.22 11.37 -8.71
C THR A 59 10.92 10.10 -8.18
N GLY A 60 11.29 10.07 -6.90
CA GLY A 60 11.83 8.89 -6.25
C GLY A 60 11.79 8.96 -4.73
N VAL A 61 12.22 7.88 -4.08
CA VAL A 61 12.40 7.80 -2.61
C VAL A 61 13.77 7.23 -2.29
N ILE A 62 14.52 7.90 -1.41
CA ILE A 62 15.79 7.39 -0.86
C ILE A 62 15.59 6.89 0.57
N ALA A 63 16.14 5.71 0.86
CA ALA A 63 16.27 5.19 2.21
C ALA A 63 17.72 4.80 2.52
N SER A 64 18.24 5.29 3.64
CA SER A 64 19.60 5.00 4.11
C SER A 64 19.63 3.82 5.08
N TRP A 65 20.67 3.00 5.03
CA TRP A 65 20.94 1.97 6.05
C TRP A 65 22.34 2.07 6.63
N LEU A 66 22.45 1.62 7.88
CA LEU A 66 23.72 1.49 8.61
C LEU A 66 23.69 0.19 9.42
N HIS A 67 24.63 -0.71 9.12
CA HIS A 67 24.85 -1.93 9.89
C HIS A 67 25.61 -1.62 11.19
N THR A 68 24.87 -1.34 12.26
CA THR A 68 25.44 -1.08 13.60
C THR A 68 25.84 -2.34 14.37
N ARG A 69 25.33 -3.51 13.96
CA ARG A 69 25.76 -4.81 14.48
C ARG A 69 26.80 -5.38 13.53
N GLU A 70 28.04 -5.53 14.01
CA GLU A 70 28.99 -6.42 13.34
C GLU A 70 28.35 -7.81 13.27
N PRO A 71 28.21 -8.40 12.07
CA PRO A 71 27.65 -9.73 11.98
C PRO A 71 28.62 -10.67 12.72
N ALA A 72 28.18 -11.23 13.85
CA ALA A 72 28.89 -12.35 14.46
C ALA A 72 29.13 -13.38 13.36
N LYS A 73 30.40 -13.71 13.12
CA LYS A 73 30.79 -14.73 12.13
C LYS A 73 29.97 -15.97 12.46
N LYS A 74 28.97 -16.28 11.63
CA LYS A 74 28.20 -17.51 11.80
C LYS A 74 29.21 -18.64 11.63
N GLU A 75 29.51 -19.36 12.70
CA GLU A 75 30.26 -20.62 12.57
C GLU A 75 29.48 -21.50 11.61
N SER A 76 30.14 -21.86 10.51
CA SER A 76 29.60 -22.78 9.52
C SER A 76 29.60 -24.17 10.14
N THR A 77 28.55 -24.53 10.87
CA THR A 77 28.32 -25.92 11.24
C THR A 77 27.98 -26.69 9.97
N THR A 78 28.93 -27.55 9.56
CA THR A 78 28.83 -28.35 8.34
C THR A 78 27.89 -29.53 8.62
N VAL A 79 26.58 -29.32 8.51
CA VAL A 79 25.63 -30.44 8.53
C VAL A 79 25.69 -31.12 7.17
N LYS A 80 26.27 -32.33 7.12
CA LYS A 80 26.30 -33.19 5.92
C LYS A 80 24.87 -33.63 5.57
N ARG A 81 24.12 -32.80 4.83
CA ARG A 81 22.89 -33.22 4.15
C ARG A 81 23.09 -33.11 2.63
N LYS A 82 22.96 -34.26 1.97
CA LYS A 82 23.16 -34.48 0.54
C LYS A 82 21.96 -33.95 -0.25
N ARG A 83 21.95 -32.64 -0.58
CA ARG A 83 21.21 -32.12 -1.74
C ARG A 83 21.80 -30.78 -2.19
N ARG A 84 22.35 -30.76 -3.40
CA ARG A 84 22.94 -29.57 -4.04
C ARG A 84 21.81 -28.66 -4.54
N THR A 85 21.67 -27.48 -3.94
CA THR A 85 21.20 -26.28 -4.64
C THR A 85 22.35 -25.28 -4.64
N LYS A 86 22.71 -24.75 -5.82
CA LYS A 86 23.74 -23.73 -5.99
C LYS A 86 23.35 -22.52 -5.14
N LYS A 87 23.99 -22.34 -3.98
CA LYS A 87 23.94 -21.07 -3.23
C LYS A 87 24.70 -20.04 -4.05
N GLN A 88 24.00 -19.08 -4.64
CA GLN A 88 24.62 -17.85 -5.13
C GLN A 88 25.44 -17.23 -3.99
N LYS A 89 26.71 -16.94 -4.24
CA LYS A 89 27.54 -16.14 -3.34
C LYS A 89 26.85 -14.79 -3.18
N LYS A 90 26.27 -14.53 -2.00
CA LYS A 90 25.89 -13.16 -1.63
C LYS A 90 27.20 -12.39 -1.47
N GLU A 91 27.44 -11.43 -2.35
CA GLU A 91 28.46 -10.42 -2.12
C GLU A 91 28.26 -9.77 -0.75
N PRO A 92 29.33 -9.42 -0.03
CA PRO A 92 29.21 -8.83 1.29
C PRO A 92 28.39 -7.54 1.22
N GLU A 93 27.24 -7.51 1.90
CA GLU A 93 26.40 -6.31 2.02
C GLU A 93 27.25 -5.15 2.57
N ALA A 94 27.27 -4.02 1.87
CA ALA A 94 28.00 -2.83 2.30
C ALA A 94 27.52 -2.37 3.68
N LYS A 95 28.46 -2.01 4.56
CA LYS A 95 28.17 -1.59 5.96
C LYS A 95 27.21 -0.42 6.06
N GLN A 96 27.20 0.45 5.05
CA GLN A 96 26.29 1.58 4.93
C GLN A 96 26.01 1.86 3.46
N GLY A 97 24.89 2.51 3.19
CA GLY A 97 24.55 2.96 1.85
C GLY A 97 23.14 3.55 1.78
N ASP A 98 22.83 4.09 0.61
CA ASP A 98 21.53 4.65 0.28
C ASP A 98 20.90 3.82 -0.84
N TYR A 99 19.59 3.60 -0.74
CA TYR A 99 18.80 2.93 -1.76
C TYR A 99 17.79 3.90 -2.32
N LEU A 100 17.82 4.09 -3.64
CA LEU A 100 16.87 4.91 -4.38
C LEU A 100 15.90 4.02 -5.16
N VAL A 101 14.62 4.36 -5.11
CA VAL A 101 13.59 3.84 -6.01
C VAL A 101 13.01 5.01 -6.80
N GLY A 102 12.80 4.86 -8.10
CA GLY A 102 12.36 5.94 -9.00
C GLY A 102 13.53 6.61 -9.72
N THR A 103 13.40 7.91 -10.00
CA THR A 103 14.47 8.74 -10.58
C THR A 103 15.06 9.69 -9.53
N ASP A 104 16.23 10.26 -9.83
CA ASP A 104 17.03 11.09 -8.92
C ASP A 104 16.74 12.59 -9.01
N GLU A 105 15.72 13.02 -9.76
CA GLU A 105 15.41 14.44 -9.96
C GLU A 105 14.89 15.13 -8.68
N ASN A 106 13.76 14.68 -8.13
CA ASN A 106 13.14 15.24 -6.93
C ASN A 106 12.80 14.11 -5.95
N VAL A 107 13.71 13.82 -5.03
CA VAL A 107 13.64 12.60 -4.23
C VAL A 107 13.16 12.87 -2.81
N LEU A 108 12.21 12.06 -2.34
CA LEU A 108 11.83 12.03 -0.93
C LEU A 108 12.88 11.25 -0.14
N VAL A 109 13.63 11.94 0.73
CA VAL A 109 14.60 11.29 1.62
C VAL A 109 13.90 10.85 2.91
N LEU A 110 13.95 9.55 3.21
CA LEU A 110 13.45 9.02 4.48
C LEU A 110 14.41 9.40 5.62
N ASN A 111 13.93 10.20 6.57
CA ASN A 111 14.72 10.67 7.73
C ASN A 111 15.29 9.51 8.60
N ARG A 112 14.68 8.33 8.55
CA ARG A 112 15.11 7.19 9.37
C ARG A 112 16.19 6.37 8.69
N THR A 113 17.30 6.15 9.38
CA THR A 113 18.30 5.13 9.01
C THR A 113 17.86 3.72 9.44
N TYR A 114 17.97 2.76 8.53
CA TYR A 114 17.59 1.36 8.75
C TYR A 114 18.79 0.49 9.16
N ALA A 115 18.51 -0.63 9.85
CA ALA A 115 19.55 -1.52 10.37
C ALA A 115 20.23 -2.41 9.31
N ASN A 116 19.60 -2.57 8.15
CA ASN A 116 20.13 -3.35 7.03
C ASN A 116 19.58 -2.82 5.70
N ARG A 117 20.26 -3.18 4.60
CA ARG A 117 19.85 -2.81 3.24
C ARG A 117 18.42 -3.26 2.91
N SER A 118 18.07 -4.51 3.22
CA SER A 118 16.75 -5.06 2.88
C SER A 118 15.56 -4.28 3.49
N ASN A 119 15.74 -3.71 4.68
CA ASN A 119 14.71 -2.91 5.34
C ASN A 119 14.62 -1.52 4.72
N ALA A 120 15.75 -0.92 4.32
CA ALA A 120 15.77 0.34 3.59
C ALA A 120 15.11 0.19 2.21
N GLU A 121 15.46 -0.86 1.45
CA GLU A 121 14.85 -1.22 0.16
C GLU A 121 13.33 -1.34 0.28
N ARG A 122 12.86 -2.14 1.24
CA ARG A 122 11.43 -2.32 1.48
C ARG A 122 10.76 -0.99 1.84
N ALA A 123 11.35 -0.21 2.74
CA ALA A 123 10.76 1.04 3.17
C ALA A 123 10.66 2.07 2.03
N ALA A 124 11.71 2.19 1.22
CA ALA A 124 11.72 3.05 0.03
C ALA A 124 10.62 2.61 -0.94
N LYS A 125 10.57 1.31 -1.29
CA LYS A 125 9.54 0.77 -2.18
C LYS A 125 8.12 1.01 -1.67
N MET A 126 7.85 0.76 -0.38
CA MET A 126 6.52 0.97 0.18
C MET A 126 6.10 2.45 0.19
N GLN A 127 7.04 3.37 0.48
CA GLN A 127 6.74 4.81 0.44
C GLN A 127 6.53 5.28 -1.00
N TRP A 128 7.31 4.77 -1.94
CA TRP A 128 7.12 5.04 -3.36
C TRP A 128 5.74 4.61 -3.83
N GLU A 129 5.34 3.37 -3.55
CA GLU A 129 4.02 2.88 -3.91
C GLU A 129 2.89 3.68 -3.22
N ARG A 130 3.10 4.14 -1.98
CA ARG A 130 2.14 4.99 -1.29
C ARG A 130 2.01 6.37 -1.94
N LEU A 131 3.13 6.98 -2.35
CA LEU A 131 3.12 8.24 -3.10
C LEU A 131 2.36 8.08 -4.41
N GLN A 132 2.62 7.00 -5.14
CA GLN A 132 1.94 6.71 -6.41
C GLN A 132 0.43 6.51 -6.21
N ARG A 133 -0.01 5.75 -5.19
CA ARG A 133 -1.45 5.58 -4.91
C ARG A 133 -2.13 6.87 -4.47
N GLY A 134 -1.41 7.73 -3.73
CA GLY A 134 -1.90 9.02 -3.26
C GLY A 134 -1.95 10.12 -4.32
N VAL A 135 -1.65 9.82 -5.59
CA VAL A 135 -1.70 10.80 -6.69
C VAL A 135 -3.12 11.32 -6.90
N ALA A 136 -4.13 10.47 -6.76
CA ALA A 136 -5.51 10.94 -6.75
C ALA A 136 -6.26 10.36 -5.55
N SER A 137 -7.03 11.21 -4.89
CA SER A 137 -7.99 10.80 -3.87
C SER A 137 -9.38 11.24 -4.26
N PHE A 138 -10.34 10.35 -4.01
CA PHE A 138 -11.74 10.58 -4.27
C PHE A 138 -12.53 10.22 -3.02
N SER A 139 -13.30 11.16 -2.49
CA SER A 139 -14.22 10.91 -1.38
C SER A 139 -15.65 11.02 -1.86
N LEU A 140 -16.52 10.14 -1.37
CA LEU A 140 -17.92 10.10 -1.73
C LEU A 140 -18.78 9.85 -0.48
N GLN A 141 -19.82 10.66 -0.30
CA GLN A 141 -20.87 10.41 0.68
C GLN A 141 -22.05 9.76 -0.03
N LEU A 142 -22.35 8.51 0.34
CA LEU A 142 -23.52 7.79 -0.15
C LEU A 142 -24.78 8.25 0.58
N ALA A 143 -25.87 8.38 -0.17
CA ALA A 143 -27.17 8.76 0.36
C ALA A 143 -27.78 7.63 1.21
N GLU A 144 -27.60 6.38 0.76
CA GLU A 144 -27.99 5.17 1.48
C GLU A 144 -26.76 4.41 1.97
N GLY A 145 -26.80 3.96 3.22
CA GLY A 145 -25.72 3.20 3.80
C GLY A 145 -25.62 1.80 3.18
N ARG A 146 -24.40 1.42 2.80
CA ARG A 146 -24.10 0.17 2.09
C ARG A 146 -23.18 -0.73 2.91
N ALA A 147 -23.77 -1.66 3.65
CA ALA A 147 -23.04 -2.57 4.55
C ALA A 147 -22.28 -3.70 3.81
N ASP A 148 -22.50 -3.85 2.50
CA ASP A 148 -21.79 -4.80 1.63
C ASP A 148 -20.36 -4.34 1.29
N LEU A 149 -20.08 -3.06 1.46
CA LEU A 149 -18.78 -2.45 1.19
C LEU A 149 -17.78 -2.71 2.33
N TYR A 150 -16.53 -2.95 1.97
CA TYR A 150 -15.43 -3.08 2.92
C TYR A 150 -14.11 -2.54 2.36
N THR A 151 -13.17 -2.27 3.25
CA THR A 151 -11.82 -1.81 2.90
C THR A 151 -11.10 -2.78 1.97
N GLU A 152 -10.26 -2.25 1.08
CA GLU A 152 -9.56 -2.93 -0.03
C GLU A 152 -10.44 -3.39 -1.19
N MET A 153 -11.77 -3.17 -1.18
CA MET A 153 -12.58 -3.50 -2.35
C MET A 153 -12.26 -2.56 -3.53
N PRO A 154 -12.05 -3.10 -4.74
CA PRO A 154 -11.99 -2.30 -5.95
C PRO A 154 -13.37 -1.72 -6.28
N VAL A 155 -13.40 -0.46 -6.67
CA VAL A 155 -14.61 0.28 -7.02
C VAL A 155 -14.45 0.89 -8.40
N LYS A 156 -15.50 0.78 -9.22
CA LYS A 156 -15.68 1.56 -10.44
C LYS A 156 -16.72 2.63 -10.19
N VAL A 157 -16.42 3.85 -10.60
CA VAL A 157 -17.33 4.98 -10.46
C VAL A 157 -17.86 5.36 -11.83
N SER A 158 -19.12 5.81 -11.90
CA SER A 158 -19.73 6.20 -13.16
C SER A 158 -20.64 7.42 -13.00
N GLY A 159 -20.65 8.28 -14.01
CA GLY A 159 -21.44 9.51 -14.01
C GLY A 159 -20.69 10.71 -13.42
N PHE A 160 -19.38 10.59 -13.19
CA PHE A 160 -18.51 11.71 -12.87
C PHE A 160 -17.78 12.20 -14.13
N LYS A 161 -16.76 13.03 -13.97
CA LYS A 161 -15.94 13.49 -15.09
C LYS A 161 -15.08 12.33 -15.58
N GLN A 162 -14.74 12.30 -16.87
CA GLN A 162 -13.95 11.23 -17.50
C GLN A 162 -12.70 10.82 -16.70
N PRO A 163 -11.85 11.74 -16.18
CA PRO A 163 -10.67 11.34 -15.40
C PRO A 163 -10.96 10.57 -14.11
N ILE A 164 -12.18 10.69 -13.58
CA ILE A 164 -12.64 10.01 -12.37
C ILE A 164 -13.23 8.64 -12.74
N ASP A 165 -14.03 8.58 -13.80
CA ASP A 165 -14.70 7.36 -14.26
C ASP A 165 -13.71 6.35 -14.88
N ASP A 166 -12.66 6.83 -15.56
CA ASP A 166 -11.63 6.00 -16.19
C ASP A 166 -10.63 5.41 -15.18
N ALA A 167 -10.56 5.97 -13.97
CA ALA A 167 -9.63 5.53 -12.94
C ALA A 167 -10.17 4.30 -12.20
N GLU A 168 -9.28 3.36 -11.88
CA GLU A 168 -9.60 2.27 -10.98
C GLU A 168 -9.41 2.71 -9.53
N TRP A 169 -10.45 2.58 -8.72
CA TRP A 169 -10.43 3.02 -7.34
C TRP A 169 -10.35 1.83 -6.38
N ILE A 170 -9.79 2.06 -5.19
CA ILE A 170 -9.82 1.11 -4.08
C ILE A 170 -10.27 1.81 -2.80
N ILE A 171 -11.15 1.16 -2.02
CA ILE A 171 -11.63 1.69 -0.74
C ILE A 171 -10.51 1.65 0.29
N THR A 172 -10.06 2.81 0.74
CA THR A 172 -9.04 2.93 1.80
C THR A 172 -9.68 3.04 3.17
N THR A 173 -10.61 3.98 3.30
CA THR A 173 -11.39 4.22 4.52
C THR A 173 -12.86 4.09 4.19
N LEU A 174 -13.58 3.43 5.09
CA LEU A 174 -15.03 3.33 5.02
C LEU A 174 -15.58 3.67 6.40
N THR A 175 -16.50 4.63 6.44
CA THR A 175 -17.12 5.10 7.67
C THR A 175 -18.63 4.96 7.54
N HIS A 176 -19.20 4.10 8.37
CA HIS A 176 -20.64 3.97 8.51
C HIS A 176 -21.12 4.86 9.66
N THR A 177 -22.14 5.66 9.40
CA THR A 177 -22.76 6.53 10.40
C THR A 177 -24.25 6.23 10.49
N VAL A 178 -24.76 6.07 11.71
CA VAL A 178 -26.19 5.90 11.99
C VAL A 178 -26.63 7.09 12.84
N SER A 179 -27.48 7.94 12.29
CA SER A 179 -28.02 9.12 12.95
C SER A 179 -29.55 9.13 12.89
N SER A 180 -30.21 9.82 13.83
CA SER A 180 -31.67 9.97 13.83
C SER A 180 -32.19 10.71 12.60
N ASP A 181 -31.44 11.72 12.15
CA ASP A 181 -31.92 12.67 11.15
C ASP A 181 -31.67 12.20 9.71
N ASN A 182 -30.54 11.53 9.48
CA ASN A 182 -30.08 11.06 8.17
C ASN A 182 -30.09 9.53 8.03
N GLY A 183 -30.51 8.79 9.05
CA GLY A 183 -30.51 7.33 9.02
C GLY A 183 -29.12 6.70 8.90
N PHE A 184 -29.05 5.58 8.18
CA PHE A 184 -27.80 4.86 7.92
C PHE A 184 -27.13 5.41 6.65
N THR A 185 -25.94 5.99 6.81
CA THR A 185 -25.16 6.60 5.74
C THR A 185 -23.75 6.01 5.69
N THR A 186 -23.10 6.10 4.53
CA THR A 186 -21.75 5.58 4.34
C THR A 186 -20.87 6.61 3.65
N SER A 187 -19.73 6.90 4.26
CA SER A 187 -18.67 7.74 3.70
C SER A 187 -17.52 6.88 3.21
N LEU A 188 -17.05 7.14 1.99
CA LEU A 188 -15.98 6.41 1.34
C LEU A 188 -14.81 7.33 1.05
N GLU A 189 -13.61 6.87 1.38
CA GLU A 189 -12.35 7.40 0.85
C GLU A 189 -11.75 6.38 -0.11
N LEU A 190 -11.40 6.86 -1.30
CA LEU A 190 -10.91 6.06 -2.42
C LEU A 190 -9.57 6.61 -2.87
N GLU A 191 -8.62 5.71 -3.13
CA GLU A 191 -7.34 6.02 -3.77
C GLU A 191 -7.22 5.27 -5.09
N VAL A 192 -6.29 5.72 -5.96
CA VAL A 192 -6.04 5.04 -7.23
C VAL A 192 -5.45 3.66 -6.97
N ARG A 193 -6.07 2.65 -7.57
CA ARG A 193 -5.52 1.31 -7.64
C ARG A 193 -4.40 1.30 -8.67
N ILE A 194 -3.24 0.82 -8.23
CA ILE A 194 -2.09 0.61 -9.09
C ILE A 194 -1.82 -0.89 -9.05
N ASP A 195 -1.99 -1.56 -10.19
CA ASP A 195 -1.61 -2.96 -10.32
C ASP A 195 -0.08 -3.08 -10.24
N ASP A 196 0.38 -4.17 -9.60
CA ASP A 196 1.74 -4.36 -9.10
C ASP A 196 2.81 -3.83 -10.08
N PHE A 197 3.64 -2.91 -9.58
CA PHE A 197 4.81 -2.40 -10.29
C PHE A 197 5.79 -3.57 -10.50
N GLU A 198 5.79 -4.17 -11.70
CA GLU A 198 6.92 -4.98 -12.17
C GLU A 198 8.08 -4.01 -12.42
N MET A 199 8.94 -3.84 -11.42
CA MET A 199 10.28 -3.34 -11.65
C MET A 199 11.10 -4.54 -12.12
N GLU A 200 11.50 -4.53 -13.40
CA GLU A 200 12.59 -5.37 -13.91
C GLU A 200 13.88 -5.17 -13.11
#